data_AF-A0A356UJU5-F1
#
_entry.id   AF-A0A356UJU5-F1
#
_cell.length_a   1.000
_cell.length_b   1.000
_cell.length_c   1.000
_cell.angle_alpha   90.00
_cell.angle_beta   90.00
_cell.angle_gamma   90.00
#
_symmetry.space_group_name_H-M   'P 1'
#
loop_
_entity.id
_entity.type
_entity.pdbx_description
1 polymer ?
#
loop_
_entity_poly.entity_id
_entity_poly.type
_entity_poly.pdbx_seq_one_letter_code
_entity_poly.pdbx_strand_id
1 'polypeptide(L)'
;AIVEARAEGETIGEARGEAKGRVEKTQEAICKFMSKRFGIAPGEIMPKVKQMTNLEILDHVMEELFAANTVEEAQAIIHDGLGKSLQ
;
A
#
# COMPACT_ATOMS: atom_id res chain seq x y z
N ALA A 1 -21.18 -16.33 -27.12
CA ALA A 1 -20.19 -17.35 -26.73
C ALA A 1 -18.74 -16.83 -26.77
N ILE A 2 -18.06 -16.66 -27.92
CA ILE A 2 -16.64 -16.22 -27.95
C ILE A 2 -16.47 -14.71 -27.68
N VAL A 3 -17.41 -13.89 -28.16
CA VAL A 3 -17.37 -12.42 -27.97
C VAL A 3 -17.61 -12.05 -26.50
N GLU A 4 -18.54 -12.73 -25.83
CA GLU A 4 -18.84 -12.54 -24.40
C GLU A 4 -17.66 -12.95 -23.51
N ALA A 5 -17.06 -14.11 -23.76
CA ALA A 5 -15.88 -14.57 -23.03
C ALA A 5 -14.68 -13.61 -23.16
N ARG A 6 -14.52 -12.95 -24.32
CA ARG A 6 -13.47 -11.94 -24.52
C ARG A 6 -13.77 -10.64 -23.75
N ALA A 7 -15.01 -10.17 -23.78
CA ALA A 7 -15.44 -8.98 -23.06
C ALA A 7 -15.32 -9.16 -21.53
N GLU A 8 -15.70 -10.33 -21.01
CA GLU A 8 -15.51 -10.69 -19.59
C GLU A 8 -14.02 -10.77 -19.22
N GLY A 9 -13.18 -11.33 -20.09
CA GLY A 9 -11.73 -11.40 -19.86
C GLY A 9 -11.06 -10.01 -19.80
N GLU A 10 -11.45 -9.10 -20.68
CA GLU A 10 -10.93 -7.73 -20.74
C GLU A 10 -11.33 -6.93 -19.49
N THR A 11 -12.61 -6.96 -19.13
CA THR A 11 -13.12 -6.29 -17.93
C THR A 11 -12.49 -6.80 -16.62
N ILE A 12 -12.30 -8.11 -16.47
CA ILE A 12 -11.58 -8.69 -15.32
C ILE A 12 -10.11 -8.26 -15.32
N GLY A 13 -9.47 -8.21 -16.49
CA GLY A 13 -8.09 -7.78 -16.65
C GLY A 13 -7.88 -6.34 -16.22
N GLU A 14 -8.74 -5.43 -16.69
CA GLU A 14 -8.72 -4.01 -16.32
C GLU A 14 -8.93 -3.82 -14.82
N ALA A 15 -9.98 -4.45 -14.24
CA ALA A 15 -10.27 -4.33 -12.81
C ALA A 15 -9.11 -4.82 -11.93
N ARG A 16 -8.44 -5.92 -12.32
CA ARG A 16 -7.24 -6.42 -11.63
C ARG A 16 -6.06 -5.47 -11.76
N GLY A 17 -5.84 -4.90 -12.96
CA GLY A 17 -4.79 -3.93 -13.23
C GLY A 17 -4.93 -2.67 -12.37
N GLU A 18 -6.15 -2.12 -12.31
CA GLU A 18 -6.46 -0.96 -11.47
C GLU A 18 -6.25 -1.24 -9.98
N ALA A 19 -6.74 -2.39 -9.49
CA ALA A 19 -6.57 -2.77 -8.09
C ALA A 19 -5.09 -2.87 -7.71
N LYS A 20 -4.28 -3.54 -8.54
CA LYS A 20 -2.83 -3.65 -8.34
C LYS A 20 -2.14 -2.28 -8.39
N GLY A 21 -2.48 -1.45 -9.37
CA GLY A 21 -1.91 -0.11 -9.51
C GLY A 21 -2.21 0.81 -8.32
N ARG A 22 -3.40 0.70 -7.71
CA ARG A 22 -3.74 1.43 -6.48
C ARG A 22 -2.85 0.99 -5.31
N VAL A 23 -2.69 -0.31 -5.11
CA VAL A 23 -1.81 -0.86 -4.06
C VAL A 23 -0.39 -0.36 -4.21
N GLU A 24 0.21 -0.52 -5.40
CA GLU A 24 1.60 -0.09 -5.66
C GLU A 24 1.78 1.41 -5.42
N LYS A 25 0.84 2.24 -5.88
CA LYS A 25 0.89 3.68 -5.69
C LYS A 25 0.79 4.09 -4.21
N THR A 26 -0.08 3.44 -3.43
CA THR A 26 -0.18 3.74 -1.98
C THR A 26 1.07 3.29 -1.23
N GLN A 27 1.64 2.14 -1.58
CA GLN A 27 2.93 1.68 -1.02
C GLN A 27 4.07 2.69 -1.28
N GLU A 28 4.17 3.21 -2.52
CA GLU A 28 5.14 4.25 -2.87
C GLU A 28 4.90 5.56 -2.11
N ALA A 29 3.63 5.96 -1.95
CA ALA A 29 3.25 7.16 -1.23
C ALA A 29 3.69 7.08 0.25
N ILE A 30 3.47 5.95 0.92
CA ILE A 30 3.93 5.70 2.29
C ILE A 30 5.46 5.81 2.37
N CYS A 31 6.19 5.14 1.47
CA CYS A 31 7.66 5.21 1.47
C CYS A 31 8.18 6.64 1.28
N LYS A 32 7.56 7.40 0.36
CA LYS A 32 7.90 8.79 0.10
C LYS A 32 7.58 9.69 1.29
N PHE A 33 6.43 9.49 1.94
CA PHE A 33 6.04 10.23 3.13
C PHE A 33 7.06 10.03 4.24
N MET A 34 7.42 8.79 4.54
CA MET A 34 8.40 8.45 5.56
C MET A 34 9.77 9.08 5.29
N SER A 35 10.23 9.03 4.04
CA SER A 35 11.48 9.67 3.65
C SER A 35 11.44 11.19 3.79
N LYS A 36 10.33 11.84 3.42
CA LYS A 36 10.21 13.31 3.45
C LYS A 36 9.96 13.88 4.84
N ARG A 37 9.14 13.21 5.65
CA ARG A 37 8.73 13.69 6.98
C ARG A 37 9.74 13.33 8.07
N PHE A 38 10.28 12.12 7.99
CA PHE A 38 11.09 11.51 9.05
C PHE A 38 12.53 11.22 8.63
N GLY A 39 12.89 11.46 7.36
CA GLY A 39 14.25 11.25 6.87
C GLY A 39 14.66 9.79 6.73
N ILE A 40 13.71 8.84 6.82
CA ILE A 40 14.04 7.40 6.72
C ILE A 40 14.35 7.03 5.26
N ALA A 41 15.41 6.25 5.07
CA ALA A 41 15.77 5.72 3.76
C ALA A 41 14.65 4.81 3.22
N PRO A 42 14.18 4.99 1.97
CA PRO A 42 13.14 4.14 1.39
C PRO A 42 13.46 2.65 1.45
N GLY A 43 14.74 2.28 1.35
CA GLY A 43 15.18 0.88 1.41
C GLY A 43 14.92 0.18 2.76
N GLU A 44 14.81 0.93 3.86
CA GLU A 44 14.54 0.36 5.20
C GLU A 44 13.05 0.05 5.40
N ILE A 45 12.18 0.82 4.74
CA ILE A 45 10.73 0.76 4.93
C ILE A 45 10.04 -0.03 3.82
N MET A 46 10.51 0.13 2.58
CA MET A 46 9.88 -0.47 1.40
C MET A 46 9.70 -2.00 1.50
N PRO A 47 10.62 -2.80 2.08
CA PRO A 47 10.39 -4.23 2.25
C PRO A 47 9.18 -4.56 3.13
N LYS A 48 8.89 -3.75 4.16
CA LYS A 48 7.74 -3.95 5.04
C LYS A 48 6.45 -3.52 4.34
N VAL A 49 6.46 -2.34 3.73
CA VAL A 49 5.29 -1.77 3.05
C VAL A 49 4.87 -2.62 1.85
N LYS A 50 5.83 -3.21 1.11
CA LYS A 50 5.54 -4.10 -0.03
C LYS A 50 4.85 -5.41 0.35
N GLN A 51 4.95 -5.84 1.62
CA GLN A 51 4.25 -7.03 2.10
C GLN A 51 2.76 -6.76 2.33
N MET A 52 2.37 -5.49 2.50
CA MET A 52 0.98 -5.10 2.65
C MET A 52 0.32 -5.00 1.27
N THR A 53 -0.54 -5.95 0.94
CA THR A 53 -1.23 -6.00 -0.37
C THR A 53 -2.70 -5.58 -0.27
N ASN A 54 -3.24 -5.44 0.93
CA ASN A 54 -4.58 -4.95 1.16
C ASN A 54 -4.59 -3.42 1.09
N LEU A 55 -5.33 -2.88 0.12
CA LEU A 55 -5.45 -1.44 -0.12
C LEU A 55 -6.07 -0.71 1.08
N GLU A 56 -7.06 -1.29 1.75
CA GLU A 56 -7.72 -0.67 2.91
C GLU A 56 -6.75 -0.49 4.07
N ILE A 57 -5.88 -1.49 4.30
CA ILE A 57 -4.84 -1.41 5.33
C ILE A 57 -3.80 -0.38 4.95
N LEU A 58 -3.39 -0.32 3.68
CA LEU A 58 -2.46 0.70 3.18
C LEU A 58 -3.01 2.12 3.34
N ASP A 59 -4.28 2.33 3.00
CA ASP A 59 -4.94 3.63 3.14
C ASP A 59 -5.04 4.03 4.62
N HIS A 60 -5.44 3.10 5.50
CA HIS A 60 -5.49 3.34 6.95
C HIS A 60 -4.11 3.68 7.53
N VAL A 61 -3.06 2.93 7.15
CA VAL A 61 -1.68 3.24 7.56
C VAL A 61 -1.28 4.64 7.10
N MET A 62 -1.61 5.02 5.86
CA MET A 62 -1.30 6.36 5.36
C MET A 62 -2.01 7.46 6.16
N GLU A 63 -3.28 7.25 6.55
CA GLU A 63 -4.03 8.18 7.38
C GLU A 63 -3.41 8.33 8.78
N GLU A 64 -3.07 7.22 9.44
CA GLU A 64 -2.43 7.25 10.76
C GLU A 64 -1.05 7.93 10.71
N LEU A 65 -0.29 7.73 9.63
CA LEU A 65 1.00 8.39 9.42
C LEU A 65 0.91 9.91 9.37
N PHE A 66 -0.23 10.49 8.94
CA PHE A 66 -0.41 11.95 9.00
C PHE A 66 -0.51 12.48 10.42
N ALA A 67 -0.97 11.67 11.37
CA ALA A 67 -1.08 12.03 12.78
C ALA A 67 0.21 11.77 13.58
N ALA A 68 1.15 10.99 13.03
CA ALA A 68 2.41 10.66 13.67
C ALA A 68 3.33 11.89 13.81
N ASN A 69 3.81 12.13 15.03
CA ASN A 69 4.72 13.23 15.36
C ASN A 69 6.18 12.78 15.42
N THR A 70 6.41 11.49 15.66
CA THR A 70 7.74 10.92 15.82
C THR A 70 8.00 9.79 14.83
N VAL A 71 9.28 9.47 14.65
CA VAL A 71 9.70 8.36 13.81
C VAL A 71 9.24 7.03 14.38
N GLU A 72 9.29 6.91 15.70
CA GLU A 72 8.91 5.72 16.47
C GLU A 72 7.41 5.43 16.33
N GLU A 73 6.56 6.46 16.43
CA GLU A 73 5.12 6.35 16.17
C GLU A 73 4.84 5.87 14.75
N ALA A 74 5.50 6.48 13.76
CA ALA A 74 5.34 6.12 12.37
C ALA A 74 5.79 4.68 12.06
N GLN A 75 6.89 4.23 12.67
CA GLN A 75 7.35 2.85 12.56
C GLN A 75 6.39 1.86 13.22
N ALA A 76 5.79 2.22 14.36
CA ALA A 76 4.80 1.40 15.05
C ALA A 76 3.53 1.23 14.19
N ILE A 77 3.04 2.30 13.56
CA ILE A 77 1.90 2.27 12.62
C ILE A 77 2.17 1.31 11.46
N ILE A 78 3.35 1.40 10.81
CA ILE A 78 3.71 0.50 9.71
C ILE A 78 3.80 -0.96 10.18
N HIS A 79 4.33 -1.21 11.38
CA HIS A 79 4.43 -2.54 11.94
C HIS A 79 3.05 -3.14 12.26
N ASP A 80 2.15 -2.36 12.85
CA ASP A 80 0.78 -2.77 13.14
C ASP A 80 -0.01 -3.06 11.86
N GLY A 81 0.09 -2.17 10.86
CA GLY A 81 -0.49 -2.38 9.54
C GLY A 81 0.03 -3.64 8.85
N LEU A 82 1.33 -3.93 8.95
CA LEU A 82 1.91 -5.18 8.46
C LEU A 82 1.31 -6.40 9.17
N GLY A 83 1.17 -6.35 10.50
CA GLY A 83 0.54 -7.40 11.29
C GLY A 83 -0.90 -7.68 10.82
N LYS A 84 -1.71 -6.63 10.67
CA LYS A 84 -3.08 -6.71 10.16
C LYS A 84 -3.16 -7.28 8.74
N SER A 85 -2.18 -7.01 7.88
CA SER A 85 -2.18 -7.49 6.49
C SER A 85 -1.76 -8.96 6.35
N LEU A 86 -1.18 -9.57 7.38
CA LEU A 86 -0.74 -10.97 7.37
C LEU A 86 -1.73 -11.93 8.04
N GLN A 87 -2.80 -11.39 8.64
CA GLN A 87 -3.90 -12.14 9.24
C GLN A 87 -5.00 -12.44 8.21
#